data_AF-A0A142XG05-F1
#
_entry.id   AF-A0A142XG05-F1
#
_cell.length_a   1.000
_cell.length_b   1.000
_cell.length_c   1.000
_cell.angle_alpha   90.00
_cell.angle_beta   90.00
_cell.angle_gamma   90.00
#
_symmetry.space_group_name_H-M   'P 1'
#
loop_
_entity.id
_entity.type
_entity.pdbx_description
1 polymer ?
#
loop_
_entity_poly.entity_id
_entity_poly.type
_entity_poly.pdbx_seq_one_letter_code
_entity_poly.pdbx_strand_id
1 'polypeptide(L)'
;MRLHDRDAESASEEYNGLIRTPAPEQPGRHPTGPDVPPAPRPTPAQLRAAQNKTVPDVIAPGLSVLFCGINPGLYTAAIGHHFGRPGNRFWPTLHAAGFTPRLLDPSEELELLPLGYGITNVVARATVGADELTNKEIIAGGAILAAKVREFAPRYLAVLGIGAYRTAFAKPKAVVGLQPDAIGETRVWVLPNPSGLNAHYQGKDLVKVFRQLRDTA
;
A
#
# COMPACT_ATOMS: atom_id res chain seq x y z
N MET A 1 -36.01 63.06 -35.05
CA MET A 1 -35.69 61.69 -35.50
C MET A 1 -34.67 61.08 -34.54
N ARG A 2 -35.17 60.51 -33.44
CA ARG A 2 -34.45 59.71 -32.45
C ARG A 2 -35.49 58.72 -31.92
N LEU A 3 -35.36 57.45 -32.29
CA LEU A 3 -36.10 56.36 -31.69
C LEU A 3 -35.06 55.56 -30.91
N HIS A 4 -35.17 55.59 -29.58
CA HIS A 4 -34.48 54.65 -28.71
C HIS A 4 -35.43 53.48 -28.51
N ASP A 5 -34.99 52.30 -28.91
CA ASP A 5 -35.67 51.05 -28.67
C ASP A 5 -35.81 50.82 -27.15
N ARG A 6 -37.05 50.59 -26.76
CA ARG A 6 -37.41 49.92 -25.52
C ARG A 6 -37.59 48.44 -25.83
N ASP A 7 -37.58 47.65 -24.75
CA ASP A 7 -38.10 46.29 -24.64
C ASP A 7 -37.06 45.17 -24.83
N ALA A 8 -36.44 44.79 -23.71
CA ALA A 8 -35.88 43.45 -23.51
C ALA A 8 -35.95 43.08 -22.03
N GLU A 9 -37.15 42.87 -21.51
CA GLU A 9 -37.37 42.18 -20.23
C GLU A 9 -38.65 41.34 -20.33
N SER A 10 -38.49 40.05 -20.61
CA SER A 10 -39.34 38.92 -20.17
C SER A 10 -39.20 37.74 -21.13
N ALA A 11 -38.60 36.65 -20.63
CA ALA A 11 -38.82 35.25 -21.01
C ALA A 11 -37.61 34.43 -20.54
N SER A 12 -37.55 34.13 -19.25
CA SER A 12 -36.66 33.08 -18.72
C SER A 12 -37.51 32.03 -18.03
N GLU A 13 -38.28 31.30 -18.83
CA GLU A 13 -38.87 30.01 -18.49
C GLU A 13 -39.02 29.20 -19.79
N GLU A 14 -38.60 27.93 -19.73
CA GLU A 14 -38.76 26.86 -20.74
C GLU A 14 -37.82 26.82 -21.97
N TYR A 15 -36.62 26.24 -21.80
CA TYR A 15 -36.23 25.12 -22.67
C TYR A 15 -35.24 24.18 -21.96
N ASN A 16 -35.80 23.14 -21.38
CA ASN A 16 -35.07 22.03 -20.77
C ASN A 16 -34.94 20.92 -21.83
N GLY A 17 -33.73 20.61 -22.29
CA GLY A 17 -33.51 19.42 -23.13
C GLY A 17 -32.17 19.37 -23.88
N LEU A 18 -31.41 18.29 -23.60
CA LEU A 18 -30.29 17.72 -24.40
C LEU A 18 -28.95 18.48 -24.20
N ILE A 19 -27.84 17.94 -23.67
CA ILE A 19 -27.29 16.58 -23.63
C ILE A 19 -26.43 16.47 -22.35
N ARG A 20 -26.78 15.57 -21.42
CA ARG A 20 -25.84 15.15 -20.35
C ARG A 20 -25.10 13.93 -20.88
N THR A 21 -23.81 14.08 -21.16
CA THR A 21 -22.90 12.96 -21.41
C THR A 21 -22.87 12.09 -20.14
N PRO A 22 -23.17 10.78 -20.21
CA PRO A 22 -23.06 9.92 -19.04
C PRO A 22 -21.59 9.84 -18.60
N ALA A 23 -21.37 9.91 -17.29
CA ALA A 23 -20.08 9.60 -16.69
C ALA A 23 -19.67 8.16 -17.07
N PRO A 24 -18.38 7.86 -17.28
CA PRO A 24 -17.94 6.52 -17.61
C PRO A 24 -18.37 5.56 -16.50
N GLU A 25 -19.10 4.51 -16.88
CA GLU A 25 -19.49 3.42 -16.00
C GLU A 25 -18.26 2.85 -15.31
N GLN A 26 -18.31 2.75 -13.98
CA GLN A 26 -17.28 2.06 -13.24
C GLN A 26 -17.27 0.59 -13.66
N PRO A 27 -16.11 -0.02 -13.95
CA PRO A 27 -16.05 -1.42 -14.34
C PRO A 27 -16.67 -2.28 -13.24
N GLY A 28 -17.65 -3.09 -13.64
CA GLY A 28 -18.49 -3.88 -12.76
C GLY A 28 -17.69 -4.74 -11.79
N ARG A 29 -18.18 -4.83 -10.55
CA ARG A 29 -17.70 -5.79 -9.55
C ARG A 29 -17.81 -7.20 -10.13
N HIS A 30 -16.68 -7.89 -10.30
CA HIS A 30 -16.68 -9.34 -10.45
C HIS A 30 -17.09 -9.99 -9.12
N PRO A 31 -18.06 -10.93 -9.11
CA PRO A 31 -18.46 -11.60 -7.89
C PRO A 31 -17.48 -12.76 -7.64
N THR A 32 -16.67 -12.66 -6.60
CA THR A 32 -15.91 -13.80 -6.08
C THR A 32 -16.01 -13.81 -4.56
N GLY A 33 -16.74 -14.79 -4.02
CA GLY A 33 -16.88 -15.05 -2.58
C GLY A 33 -18.27 -14.71 -2.02
N PRO A 34 -18.70 -15.37 -0.92
CA PRO A 34 -19.92 -15.00 -0.22
C PRO A 34 -19.85 -13.53 0.22
N ASP A 35 -20.98 -12.83 0.16
CA ASP A 35 -21.14 -11.42 0.53
C ASP A 35 -20.99 -11.26 2.05
N VAL A 36 -19.75 -11.36 2.53
CA VAL A 36 -19.39 -11.07 3.92
C VAL A 36 -19.35 -9.56 4.06
N PRO A 37 -20.21 -8.94 4.89
CA PRO A 37 -20.17 -7.51 5.09
C PRO A 37 -18.76 -7.12 5.59
N PRO A 38 -18.18 -6.02 5.06
CA PRO A 38 -16.86 -5.60 5.47
C PRO A 38 -16.82 -5.42 6.98
N ALA A 39 -15.76 -5.95 7.61
CA ALA A 39 -15.59 -5.84 9.05
C ALA A 39 -15.76 -4.37 9.49
N PRO A 40 -16.46 -4.11 10.60
CA PRO A 40 -16.72 -2.76 11.06
C PRO A 40 -15.41 -2.01 11.29
N ARG A 41 -15.37 -0.74 10.87
CA ARG A 41 -14.18 0.11 11.05
C ARG A 41 -13.84 0.21 12.55
N PRO A 42 -12.55 0.18 12.93
CA PRO A 42 -12.14 0.39 14.31
C PRO A 42 -12.66 1.71 14.88
N THR A 43 -13.19 1.65 16.09
CA THR A 43 -13.57 2.83 16.87
C THR A 43 -12.33 3.65 17.26
N PRO A 44 -12.50 4.95 17.61
CA PRO A 44 -11.40 5.76 18.14
C PRO A 44 -10.73 5.14 19.38
N ALA A 45 -11.49 4.45 20.23
CA ALA A 45 -10.95 3.75 21.39
C ALA A 45 -10.05 2.56 20.98
N GLN A 46 -10.47 1.77 19.99
CA GLN A 46 -9.66 0.67 19.45
C GLN A 46 -8.40 1.18 18.76
N LEU A 47 -8.45 2.31 18.05
CA LEU A 47 -7.26 2.93 17.44
C LEU A 47 -6.26 3.38 18.51
N ARG A 48 -6.72 4.06 19.56
CA ARG A 48 -5.84 4.42 20.69
C ARG A 48 -5.25 3.21 21.39
N ALA A 49 -6.05 2.16 21.60
CA ALA A 49 -5.59 0.91 22.18
C ALA A 49 -4.62 0.15 21.25
N ALA A 50 -4.57 0.48 19.96
CA ALA A 50 -3.62 -0.10 19.00
C ALA A 50 -2.25 0.58 19.02
N GLN A 51 -2.09 1.71 19.71
CA GLN A 51 -0.78 2.35 19.89
C GLN A 51 0.19 1.35 20.52
N ASN A 52 1.39 1.24 19.95
CA ASN A 52 2.44 0.32 20.39
C ASN A 52 2.11 -1.18 20.29
N LYS A 53 0.96 -1.58 19.74
CA LYS A 53 0.74 -2.98 19.35
C LYS A 53 1.65 -3.36 18.19
N THR A 54 1.77 -4.66 17.97
CA THR A 54 2.47 -5.26 16.84
C THR A 54 1.48 -6.03 15.97
N VAL A 55 1.83 -6.25 14.70
CA VAL A 55 1.14 -7.16 13.79
C VAL A 55 2.09 -8.34 13.53
N PRO A 56 1.65 -9.60 13.70
CA PRO A 56 2.49 -10.77 13.40
C PRO A 56 2.99 -10.75 11.96
N ASP A 57 4.18 -11.28 11.73
CA ASP A 57 4.69 -11.43 10.36
C ASP A 57 3.92 -12.54 9.63
N VAL A 58 3.73 -12.34 8.33
CA VAL A 58 3.34 -13.39 7.39
C VAL A 58 4.63 -13.87 6.73
N ILE A 59 5.25 -14.90 7.27
CA ILE A 59 6.59 -15.32 6.83
C ILE A 59 6.75 -16.84 6.90
N ALA A 60 7.49 -17.38 5.94
CA ALA A 60 7.90 -18.77 5.85
C ALA A 60 9.27 -18.89 5.15
N PRO A 61 9.97 -20.02 5.25
CA PRO A 61 11.16 -20.27 4.43
C PRO A 61 10.82 -20.38 2.93
N GLY A 62 11.79 -20.11 2.06
CA GLY A 62 11.66 -20.38 0.62
C GLY A 62 10.73 -19.44 -0.15
N LEU A 63 10.43 -18.26 0.41
CA LEU A 63 9.62 -17.24 -0.29
C LEU A 63 10.37 -16.64 -1.48
N SER A 64 9.67 -16.42 -2.58
CA SER A 64 10.17 -15.61 -3.70
C SER A 64 10.31 -14.14 -3.31
N VAL A 65 9.34 -13.58 -2.57
CA VAL A 65 9.41 -12.18 -2.11
C VAL A 65 8.90 -12.03 -0.68
N LEU A 66 9.71 -11.43 0.18
CA LEU A 66 9.27 -10.88 1.47
C LEU A 66 9.03 -9.37 1.31
N PHE A 67 7.78 -8.95 1.31
CA PHE A 67 7.40 -7.53 1.32
C PHE A 67 7.59 -6.97 2.74
N CYS A 68 8.19 -5.79 2.84
CA CYS A 68 8.50 -5.15 4.11
C CYS A 68 7.96 -3.72 4.15
N GLY A 69 6.90 -3.50 4.91
CA GLY A 69 6.44 -2.14 5.25
C GLY A 69 7.41 -1.41 6.17
N ILE A 70 7.10 -0.15 6.48
CA ILE A 70 7.88 0.64 7.45
C ILE A 70 7.52 0.17 8.86
N ASN A 71 6.26 0.37 9.24
CA ASN A 71 5.66 -0.07 10.48
C ASN A 71 4.13 -0.10 10.33
N PRO A 72 3.40 -0.82 11.19
CA PRO A 72 1.94 -0.81 11.15
C PRO A 72 1.39 0.56 11.56
N GLY A 73 0.46 1.11 10.79
CA GLY A 73 -0.37 2.22 11.26
C GLY A 73 -1.39 1.73 12.30
N LEU A 74 -1.95 2.65 13.10
CA LEU A 74 -2.96 2.28 14.12
C LEU A 74 -4.15 1.48 13.59
N TYR A 75 -4.60 1.77 12.37
CA TYR A 75 -5.67 0.99 11.75
C TYR A 75 -5.25 -0.45 11.51
N THR A 76 -4.09 -0.66 10.86
CA THR A 76 -3.50 -1.98 10.61
C THR A 76 -3.34 -2.76 11.91
N ALA A 77 -2.82 -2.11 12.96
CA ALA A 77 -2.64 -2.72 14.27
C ALA A 77 -3.96 -3.01 15.00
N ALA A 78 -5.01 -2.22 14.75
CA ALA A 78 -6.34 -2.46 15.33
C ALA A 78 -7.06 -3.66 14.69
N ILE A 79 -6.90 -3.86 13.38
CA ILE A 79 -7.53 -4.98 12.66
C ILE A 79 -6.65 -6.23 12.61
N GLY A 80 -5.35 -6.09 12.85
CA GLY A 80 -4.40 -7.22 12.87
C GLY A 80 -3.93 -7.70 11.50
N HIS A 81 -4.19 -6.96 10.42
CA HIS A 81 -3.88 -7.36 9.04
C HIS A 81 -3.05 -6.31 8.31
N HIS A 82 -2.01 -6.76 7.62
CA HIS A 82 -1.05 -5.90 6.95
C HIS A 82 -1.70 -5.03 5.88
N PHE A 83 -1.26 -3.77 5.82
CA PHE A 83 -1.74 -2.78 4.86
C PHE A 83 -3.28 -2.61 4.79
N GLY A 84 -4.03 -2.98 5.84
CA GLY A 84 -5.48 -3.03 5.79
C GLY A 84 -6.24 -1.71 5.96
N ARG A 85 -5.55 -0.57 6.13
CA ARG A 85 -6.22 0.75 6.19
C ARG A 85 -6.91 1.05 4.86
N PRO A 86 -8.19 1.49 4.86
CA PRO A 86 -8.85 2.00 3.67
C PRO A 86 -8.00 3.09 2.97
N GLY A 87 -7.85 2.94 1.66
CA GLY A 87 -7.00 3.81 0.83
C GLY A 87 -5.51 3.43 0.80
N ASN A 88 -5.07 2.41 1.55
CA ASN A 88 -3.78 1.79 1.27
C ASN A 88 -3.86 1.01 -0.05
N ARG A 89 -2.85 1.18 -0.90
CA ARG A 89 -2.84 0.65 -2.27
C ARG A 89 -2.06 -0.65 -2.42
N PHE A 90 -1.56 -1.26 -1.34
CA PHE A 90 -0.74 -2.47 -1.40
C PHE A 90 -1.47 -3.60 -2.12
N TRP A 91 -2.63 -4.03 -1.61
CA TRP A 91 -3.39 -5.16 -2.16
C TRP A 91 -3.84 -4.95 -3.62
N PRO A 92 -4.42 -3.78 -4.01
CA PRO A 92 -4.72 -3.50 -5.41
C PRO A 92 -3.47 -3.48 -6.31
N THR A 93 -2.35 -2.93 -5.83
CA THR A 93 -1.10 -2.86 -6.59
C THR A 93 -0.50 -4.26 -6.77
N LEU A 94 -0.52 -5.08 -5.72
CA LEU A 94 -0.01 -6.45 -5.71
C LEU A 94 -0.74 -7.30 -6.76
N HIS A 95 -2.08 -7.24 -6.77
CA HIS A 95 -2.89 -7.91 -7.77
C HIS A 95 -2.65 -7.37 -9.19
N ALA A 96 -2.72 -6.05 -9.38
CA ALA A 96 -2.53 -5.45 -10.70
C ALA A 96 -1.12 -5.66 -11.27
N ALA A 97 -0.11 -5.85 -10.42
CA ALA A 97 1.25 -6.21 -10.82
C ALA A 97 1.41 -7.69 -11.17
N GLY A 98 0.41 -8.53 -10.89
CA GLY A 98 0.38 -9.95 -11.26
C GLY A 98 1.00 -10.88 -10.22
N PHE A 99 1.13 -10.45 -8.96
CA PHE A 99 1.57 -11.33 -7.87
C PHE A 99 0.45 -12.27 -7.42
N THR A 100 -0.80 -11.79 -7.35
CA THR A 100 -1.95 -12.58 -6.90
C THR A 100 -2.96 -12.79 -8.04
N PRO A 101 -3.61 -13.98 -8.12
CA PRO A 101 -4.55 -14.31 -9.20
C PRO A 101 -5.85 -13.50 -9.13
N ARG A 102 -6.20 -13.00 -7.93
CA ARG A 102 -7.34 -12.13 -7.65
C ARG A 102 -6.91 -11.03 -6.67
N LEU A 103 -7.78 -10.05 -6.47
CA LEU A 103 -7.62 -9.09 -5.37
C LEU A 103 -7.93 -9.80 -4.04
N LEU A 104 -6.92 -9.90 -3.18
CA LEU A 104 -7.08 -10.42 -1.81
C LEU A 104 -7.51 -9.29 -0.88
N ASP A 105 -8.41 -9.59 0.05
CA ASP A 105 -8.67 -8.79 1.23
C ASP A 105 -7.48 -8.90 2.21
N PRO A 106 -7.15 -7.85 2.99
CA PRO A 106 -6.10 -7.95 4.00
C PRO A 106 -6.22 -9.13 4.96
N SER A 107 -7.44 -9.56 5.29
CA SER A 107 -7.67 -10.73 6.15
C SER A 107 -7.26 -12.07 5.52
N GLU A 108 -7.07 -12.09 4.20
CA GLU A 108 -6.63 -13.26 3.42
C GLU A 108 -5.10 -13.30 3.26
N GLU A 109 -4.33 -12.50 4.01
CA GLU A 109 -2.89 -12.35 3.86
C GLU A 109 -2.08 -13.65 3.95
N LEU A 110 -2.59 -14.67 4.64
CA LEU A 110 -1.96 -15.99 4.70
C LEU A 110 -2.01 -16.75 3.37
N GLU A 111 -2.91 -16.40 2.44
CA GLU A 111 -2.92 -16.96 1.07
C GLU A 111 -1.68 -16.57 0.26
N LEU A 112 -0.90 -15.58 0.73
CA LEU A 112 0.38 -15.22 0.10
C LEU A 112 1.45 -16.31 0.25
N LEU A 113 1.44 -17.04 1.36
CA LEU A 113 2.48 -18.04 1.66
C LEU A 113 2.55 -19.16 0.59
N PRO A 114 1.45 -19.83 0.20
CA PRO A 114 1.50 -20.83 -0.87
C PRO A 114 1.83 -20.23 -2.25
N LEU A 115 1.69 -18.90 -2.43
CA LEU A 115 2.10 -18.19 -3.64
C LEU A 115 3.59 -17.77 -3.60
N GLY A 116 4.32 -18.08 -2.52
CA GLY A 116 5.73 -17.73 -2.36
C GLY A 116 5.96 -16.30 -1.89
N TYR A 117 4.96 -15.64 -1.27
CA TYR A 117 5.09 -14.27 -0.80
C TYR A 117 4.82 -14.15 0.71
N GLY A 118 5.49 -13.19 1.34
CA GLY A 118 5.31 -12.87 2.76
C GLY A 118 5.26 -11.37 3.01
N ILE A 119 4.89 -10.98 4.24
CA ILE A 119 4.83 -9.61 4.71
C ILE A 119 5.46 -9.47 6.10
N THR A 120 6.31 -8.46 6.26
CA THR A 120 6.86 -8.00 7.54
C THR A 120 6.93 -6.47 7.57
N ASN A 121 7.52 -5.89 8.63
CA ASN A 121 7.84 -4.47 8.73
C ASN A 121 9.26 -4.26 9.27
N VAL A 122 9.87 -3.12 8.92
CA VAL A 122 11.16 -2.70 9.48
C VAL A 122 11.04 -2.53 10.99
N VAL A 123 9.99 -1.82 11.45
CA VAL A 123 9.71 -1.59 12.87
C VAL A 123 8.37 -2.24 13.23
N ALA A 124 8.37 -3.06 14.29
CA ALA A 124 7.19 -3.81 14.71
C ALA A 124 6.12 -2.94 15.38
N ARG A 125 6.52 -1.83 16.01
CA ARG A 125 5.67 -0.96 16.83
C ARG A 125 4.72 -0.13 15.98
N ALA A 126 3.44 -0.14 16.33
CA ALA A 126 2.43 0.68 15.68
C ALA A 126 2.46 2.16 16.11
N THR A 127 2.28 3.06 15.14
CA THR A 127 2.22 4.52 15.32
C THR A 127 1.08 5.15 14.50
N VAL A 128 0.78 6.43 14.73
CA VAL A 128 -0.17 7.19 13.88
C VAL A 128 0.40 7.33 12.47
N GLY A 129 1.68 7.67 12.38
CA GLY A 129 2.42 7.84 11.13
C GLY A 129 3.87 7.39 11.26
N ALA A 130 4.49 7.10 10.12
CA ALA A 130 5.89 6.64 10.07
C ALA A 130 6.90 7.72 10.53
N ASP A 131 6.47 8.98 10.57
CA ASP A 131 7.21 10.15 11.06
C ASP A 131 7.40 10.17 12.58
N GLU A 132 6.61 9.40 13.34
CA GLU A 132 6.82 9.19 14.78
C GLU A 132 7.98 8.22 15.10
N LEU A 133 8.53 7.55 14.09
CA LEU A 133 9.66 6.65 14.28
C LEU A 133 10.95 7.43 14.36
N THR A 134 11.72 7.20 15.43
CA THR A 134 13.07 7.74 15.51
C THR A 134 14.01 7.00 14.55
N ASN A 135 15.07 7.68 14.09
CA ASN A 135 16.12 7.02 13.30
C ASN A 135 16.73 5.82 14.04
N LYS A 136 16.85 5.90 15.37
CA LYS A 136 17.36 4.81 16.21
C LYS A 136 16.45 3.57 16.12
N GLU A 137 15.14 3.75 16.18
CA GLU A 137 14.18 2.64 16.00
C GLU A 137 14.27 2.03 14.60
N ILE A 138 14.38 2.85 13.56
CA ILE A 138 14.48 2.37 12.18
C ILE A 138 15.80 1.60 11.97
N ILE A 139 16.93 2.08 12.51
CA ILE A 139 18.23 1.39 12.44
C ILE A 139 18.17 0.05 13.18
N ALA A 140 17.62 0.02 14.39
CA ALA A 140 17.45 -1.21 15.16
C ALA A 140 16.53 -2.20 14.42
N GLY A 141 15.44 -1.71 13.84
CA GLY A 141 14.52 -2.47 13.01
C GLY A 141 15.19 -3.07 11.77
N GLY A 142 16.07 -2.31 11.11
CA GLY A 142 16.90 -2.79 9.99
C GLY A 142 17.78 -3.98 10.38
N ALA A 143 18.40 -3.95 11.56
CA ALA A 143 19.21 -5.05 12.05
C ALA A 143 18.37 -6.32 12.32
N ILE A 144 17.19 -6.16 12.92
CA ILE A 144 16.24 -7.26 13.17
C ILE A 144 15.74 -7.84 11.84
N LEU A 145 15.36 -6.99 10.89
CA LEU A 145 14.92 -7.40 9.56
C LEU A 145 16.03 -8.18 8.83
N ALA A 146 17.27 -7.71 8.90
CA ALA A 146 18.40 -8.40 8.30
C ALA A 146 18.65 -9.78 8.94
N ALA A 147 18.38 -9.95 10.24
CA ALA A 147 18.45 -11.26 10.90
C ALA A 147 17.35 -12.21 10.37
N LYS A 148 16.09 -11.74 10.31
CA LYS A 148 14.98 -12.52 9.73
C LYS A 148 15.25 -12.93 8.29
N VAL A 149 15.76 -12.00 7.48
CA VAL A 149 16.07 -12.29 6.07
C VAL A 149 17.14 -13.37 5.94
N ARG A 150 18.16 -13.40 6.81
CA ARG A 150 19.15 -14.48 6.81
C ARG A 150 18.57 -15.81 7.27
N GLU A 151 17.61 -15.80 8.19
CA GLU A 151 16.96 -16.99 8.72
C GLU A 151 15.99 -17.63 7.70
N PHE A 152 15.09 -16.82 7.12
CA PHE A 152 14.05 -17.31 6.21
C PHE A 152 14.49 -17.36 4.74
N ALA A 153 15.62 -16.72 4.43
CA ALA A 153 16.29 -16.71 3.12
C ALA A 153 15.33 -16.53 1.92
N PRO A 154 14.49 -15.48 1.89
CA PRO A 154 13.66 -15.21 0.71
C PRO A 154 14.56 -14.85 -0.48
N ARG A 155 14.11 -15.14 -1.72
CA ARG A 155 14.86 -14.75 -2.93
C ARG A 155 15.01 -13.23 -3.03
N TYR A 156 13.95 -12.49 -2.69
CA TYR A 156 13.95 -11.03 -2.63
C TYR A 156 13.37 -10.50 -1.32
N LEU A 157 14.00 -9.45 -0.78
CA LEU A 157 13.40 -8.54 0.19
C LEU A 157 12.93 -7.29 -0.57
N ALA A 158 11.68 -6.90 -0.42
CA ALA A 158 11.14 -5.68 -1.02
C ALA A 158 10.72 -4.68 0.05
N VAL A 159 11.48 -3.59 0.27
CA VAL A 159 11.18 -2.57 1.29
C VAL A 159 10.32 -1.46 0.70
N LEU A 160 9.11 -1.28 1.24
CA LEU A 160 8.08 -0.34 0.77
C LEU A 160 8.23 1.04 1.43
N GLY A 161 9.25 1.78 1.02
CA GLY A 161 9.54 3.11 1.53
C GLY A 161 11.02 3.45 1.49
N ILE A 162 11.41 4.28 0.52
CA ILE A 162 12.82 4.64 0.30
C ILE A 162 13.46 5.31 1.52
N GLY A 163 12.75 6.18 2.24
CA GLY A 163 13.27 6.84 3.44
C GLY A 163 13.61 5.83 4.55
N ALA A 164 12.70 4.90 4.83
CA ALA A 164 12.94 3.84 5.81
C ALA A 164 14.12 2.94 5.41
N TYR A 165 14.21 2.56 4.13
CA TYR A 165 15.35 1.78 3.63
C TYR A 165 16.68 2.52 3.80
N ARG A 166 16.74 3.78 3.38
CA ARG A 166 17.95 4.63 3.48
C ARG A 166 18.45 4.71 4.92
N THR A 167 17.55 4.89 5.88
CA THR A 167 17.87 4.97 7.30
C THR A 167 18.23 3.60 7.88
N ALA A 168 17.42 2.56 7.63
CA ALA A 168 17.58 1.23 8.22
C ALA A 168 18.90 0.55 7.81
N PHE A 169 19.35 0.78 6.57
CA PHE A 169 20.53 0.12 6.01
C PHE A 169 21.70 1.07 5.75
N ALA A 170 21.62 2.32 6.22
CA ALA A 170 22.65 3.35 6.02
C ALA A 170 23.02 3.55 4.53
N LYS A 171 22.01 3.61 3.65
CA LYS A 171 22.17 3.77 2.19
C LYS A 171 21.59 5.10 1.69
N PRO A 172 22.11 6.28 2.07
CA PRO A 172 21.47 7.58 1.81
C PRO A 172 21.21 7.90 0.33
N LYS A 173 21.98 7.28 -0.58
CA LYS A 173 21.89 7.46 -2.04
C LYS A 173 21.04 6.40 -2.75
N ALA A 174 20.43 5.46 -2.03
CA ALA A 174 19.59 4.43 -2.60
C ALA A 174 18.46 5.04 -3.45
N VAL A 175 18.07 4.36 -4.52
CA VAL A 175 16.96 4.74 -5.41
C VAL A 175 15.91 3.63 -5.45
N VAL A 176 14.72 3.92 -5.96
CA VAL A 176 13.68 2.89 -6.18
C VAL A 176 14.18 1.86 -7.21
N GLY A 177 13.89 0.59 -6.97
CA GLY A 177 14.30 -0.55 -7.80
C GLY A 177 15.21 -1.52 -7.06
N LEU A 178 15.85 -2.40 -7.83
CA LEU A 178 16.86 -3.34 -7.34
C LEU A 178 18.09 -2.60 -6.79
N GLN A 179 18.56 -3.03 -5.63
CA GLN A 179 19.77 -2.51 -4.99
C GLN A 179 21.00 -3.35 -5.34
N PRO A 180 22.21 -2.74 -5.35
CA PRO A 180 23.44 -3.47 -5.62
C PRO A 180 23.86 -4.41 -4.47
N ASP A 181 23.47 -4.08 -3.24
CA ASP A 181 23.79 -4.86 -2.05
C ASP A 181 22.72 -5.92 -1.76
N ALA A 182 23.16 -7.10 -1.31
CA ALA A 182 22.31 -8.19 -0.84
C ALA A 182 22.42 -8.36 0.69
N ILE A 183 21.47 -9.07 1.28
CA ILE A 183 21.53 -9.54 2.68
C ILE A 183 21.71 -11.06 2.63
N GLY A 184 22.95 -11.53 2.78
CA GLY A 184 23.27 -12.91 2.44
C GLY A 184 23.04 -13.12 0.93
N GLU A 185 22.26 -14.13 0.57
CA GLU A 185 21.87 -14.41 -0.83
C GLU A 185 20.61 -13.66 -1.27
N THR A 186 19.87 -13.05 -0.33
CA THR A 186 18.64 -12.32 -0.62
C THR A 186 18.95 -10.99 -1.30
N ARG A 187 18.44 -10.81 -2.52
CA ARG A 187 18.54 -9.55 -3.25
C ARG A 187 17.53 -8.53 -2.70
N VAL A 188 17.91 -7.26 -2.66
CA VAL A 188 17.06 -6.22 -2.06
C VAL A 188 16.44 -5.33 -3.14
N TRP A 189 15.15 -5.08 -3.03
CA TRP A 189 14.40 -4.10 -3.80
C TRP A 189 13.87 -3.00 -2.88
N VAL A 190 13.86 -1.78 -3.40
CA VAL A 190 13.17 -0.65 -2.79
C VAL A 190 11.97 -0.30 -3.65
N LEU A 191 10.78 -0.35 -3.05
CA LEU A 191 9.52 0.02 -3.70
C LEU A 191 8.98 1.32 -3.09
N PRO A 192 8.18 2.10 -3.83
CA PRO A 192 7.48 3.24 -3.25
C PRO A 192 6.47 2.80 -2.19
N ASN A 193 6.24 3.62 -1.16
CA ASN A 193 5.27 3.30 -0.12
C ASN A 193 3.83 3.40 -0.68
N PRO A 194 3.00 2.33 -0.55
CA PRO A 194 1.65 2.28 -1.12
C PRO A 194 0.59 3.03 -0.30
N SER A 195 0.94 3.58 0.87
CA SER A 195 0.03 4.39 1.68
C SER A 195 -0.66 5.47 0.84
N GLY A 196 -1.97 5.63 0.99
CA GLY A 196 -2.73 6.68 0.30
C GLY A 196 -2.31 8.11 0.69
N LEU A 197 -1.58 8.27 1.80
CA LEU A 197 -1.00 9.55 2.22
C LEU A 197 0.22 9.95 1.35
N ASN A 198 0.82 8.99 0.64
CA ASN A 198 1.92 9.25 -0.27
C ASN A 198 1.40 9.74 -1.64
N ALA A 199 1.32 11.06 -1.81
CA ALA A 199 0.85 11.70 -3.05
C ALA A 199 1.86 11.66 -4.20
N HIS A 200 3.13 11.32 -3.94
CA HIS A 200 4.21 11.38 -4.93
C HIS A 200 4.19 10.26 -5.97
N TYR A 201 3.42 9.19 -5.73
CA TYR A 201 3.29 8.07 -6.68
C TYR A 201 1.83 7.86 -7.04
N GLN A 202 1.53 7.93 -8.34
CA GLN A 202 0.23 7.57 -8.87
C GLN A 202 0.08 6.04 -8.91
N GLY A 203 -1.17 5.54 -8.91
CA GLY A 203 -1.44 4.09 -8.87
C GLY A 203 -0.77 3.32 -10.01
N LYS A 204 -0.73 3.88 -11.22
CA LYS A 204 -0.09 3.25 -12.39
C LYS A 204 1.43 3.10 -12.22
N ASP A 205 2.07 4.08 -11.60
CA ASP A 205 3.53 4.06 -11.37
C ASP A 205 3.91 3.04 -10.29
N LEU A 206 3.09 2.91 -9.24
CA LEU A 206 3.25 1.84 -8.24
C LEU A 206 3.20 0.46 -8.91
N VAL A 207 2.18 0.20 -9.73
CA VAL A 207 2.02 -1.09 -10.43
C VAL A 207 3.20 -1.36 -11.35
N LYS A 208 3.73 -0.34 -12.04
CA LYS A 208 4.89 -0.51 -12.92
C LYS A 208 6.12 -1.02 -12.18
N VAL A 209 6.46 -0.41 -11.03
CA VAL A 209 7.65 -0.82 -10.26
C VAL A 209 7.44 -2.18 -9.60
N PHE A 210 6.24 -2.47 -9.09
CA PHE A 210 5.92 -3.79 -8.54
C PHE A 210 6.02 -4.89 -9.61
N ARG A 211 5.56 -4.62 -10.83
CA ARG A 211 5.66 -5.56 -11.94
C ARG A 211 7.11 -5.83 -12.35
N GLN A 212 7.98 -4.82 -12.31
CA GLN A 212 9.42 -5.02 -12.54
C GLN A 212 10.02 -6.01 -11.54
N LEU A 213 9.66 -5.92 -10.26
CA LEU A 213 10.05 -6.93 -9.27
C LEU A 213 9.48 -8.30 -9.63
N ARG A 214 8.18 -8.39 -9.91
CA ARG A 214 7.49 -9.65 -10.27
C ARG A 214 8.17 -10.35 -11.44
N ASP A 215 8.53 -9.63 -12.48
CA ASP A 215 9.15 -10.20 -13.69
C ASP A 215 10.60 -10.68 -13.44
N THR A 216 11.20 -10.32 -12.30
CA THR A 216 12.50 -10.85 -11.85
C THR A 216 12.38 -11.95 -10.79
N ALA A 217 11.18 -12.14 -10.23
CA ALA A 217 10.90 -13.00 -9.08
C ALA A 217 10.89 -14.49 -9.40
#